data_AF-A0A378KTK1-F1
#
_entry.id   AF-A0A378KTK1-F1
#
_cell.length_a   1.000
_cell.length_b   1.000
_cell.length_c   1.000
_cell.angle_alpha   90.00
_cell.angle_beta   90.00
_cell.angle_gamma   90.00
#
_symmetry.space_group_name_H-M   'P 1'
#
loop_
_entity.id
_entity.type
_entity.pdbx_description
1 polymer ?
#
loop_
_entity_poly.entity_id
_entity_poly.type
_entity_poly.pdbx_seq_one_letter_code
_entity_poly.pdbx_strand_id
1 'polypeptide(L)'
;MFTIKLDLVDSNIVALNIQNEFQKYIKITDLDALNHILTRYLNELNYSSVVRLDHLKVGVPLNLDLTDTQCNELTDLILIGPDRELIDLPHGLHNSGEFNRPVLISHRKLNEFIAYWTLPNAELIKYKLFQLLSEDIIEVPYVDMPLEYDIRWNKFVFRPNHGTAHSIRLVQLLNSVLNSMLFITIELLAPDVLAPVLMLTDEERGCLELALFLYRSGRTNETGWSSDPGYSHRSHEIFRIIALKLGYNSKLVDAIVSSFDYKSPVPLENQFSEPFTEVDKIKIGVFKQLFKLVHNADLIRCFSNLESISKDVQSVFKNLLGSIDDKLVNELTHQTLVLAAKYCKQTGAPVVVRELQAESEGTYSGNKYVMVKAVADVKQTFIDLGNIDYDWCVLSSVNNKTQSFETSDQTVNAVCSSSSENNQSSTRVVPNAGVRNFSETTGFFSKNTYLTEVSVSEFNEKHCRAKHL
;
A
#
# COMPACT_ATOMS: atom_id res chain seq x y z
N MET A 1 -33.13 -23.31 22.12
CA MET A 1 -31.77 -23.84 21.99
C MET A 1 -31.01 -23.14 20.88
N PHE A 2 -30.01 -22.37 21.25
CA PHE A 2 -29.02 -21.70 20.42
C PHE A 2 -27.73 -22.52 20.44
N THR A 3 -27.11 -22.75 19.28
CA THR A 3 -25.93 -23.61 19.16
C THR A 3 -24.75 -22.84 18.58
N ILE A 4 -23.61 -22.88 19.26
CA ILE A 4 -22.32 -22.37 18.77
C ILE A 4 -21.38 -23.55 18.58
N LYS A 5 -20.69 -23.65 17.45
CA LYS A 5 -19.72 -24.71 17.19
C LYS A 5 -18.49 -24.18 16.46
N LEU A 6 -17.31 -24.47 17.00
CA LEU A 6 -16.02 -24.24 16.33
C LEU A 6 -15.59 -25.51 15.60
N ASP A 7 -15.31 -25.42 14.31
CA ASP A 7 -14.72 -26.51 13.53
C ASP A 7 -13.27 -26.20 13.16
N LEU A 8 -12.38 -27.18 13.29
CA LEU A 8 -10.96 -27.00 12.96
C LEU A 8 -10.79 -26.88 11.44
N VAL A 9 -10.14 -25.82 10.98
CA VAL A 9 -9.74 -25.65 9.57
C VAL A 9 -8.28 -26.01 9.41
N ASP A 10 -7.44 -25.50 10.31
CA ASP A 10 -6.02 -25.79 10.44
C ASP A 10 -5.56 -25.49 11.89
N SER A 11 -4.37 -25.94 12.25
CA SER A 11 -3.63 -25.67 13.49
C SER A 11 -3.63 -24.22 14.01
N ASN A 12 -3.94 -23.22 13.17
CA ASN A 12 -4.05 -21.82 13.56
C ASN A 12 -5.44 -21.18 13.35
N ILE A 13 -6.39 -21.87 12.71
CA ILE A 13 -7.67 -21.27 12.26
C ILE A 13 -8.84 -22.22 12.51
N VAL A 14 -9.94 -21.67 13.03
CA VAL A 14 -11.23 -22.35 13.17
C VAL A 14 -12.33 -21.64 12.41
N ALA A 15 -13.33 -22.40 11.96
CA ALA A 15 -14.59 -21.89 11.46
C ALA A 15 -15.58 -21.75 12.62
N LEU A 16 -16.14 -20.55 12.79
CA LEU A 16 -17.27 -20.34 13.68
C LEU A 16 -18.57 -20.66 12.94
N ASN A 17 -19.37 -21.54 13.51
CA ASN A 17 -20.73 -21.81 13.10
C ASN A 17 -21.70 -21.44 14.22
N ILE A 18 -22.81 -20.77 13.86
CA ILE A 18 -23.94 -20.48 14.74
C ILE A 18 -25.17 -21.15 14.11
N GLN A 19 -25.97 -21.86 14.90
CA GLN A 19 -27.14 -22.62 14.43
C GLN A 19 -26.83 -23.64 13.29
N ASN A 20 -25.58 -24.12 13.23
CA ASN A 20 -25.01 -24.98 12.18
C ASN A 20 -24.72 -24.27 10.83
N GLU A 21 -24.82 -22.95 10.78
CA GLU A 21 -24.45 -22.14 9.61
C GLU A 21 -23.10 -21.46 9.83
N PHE A 22 -22.23 -21.47 8.82
CA PHE A 22 -20.92 -20.81 8.84
C PHE A 22 -21.08 -19.29 8.94
N GLN A 23 -20.32 -18.66 9.84
CA GLN A 23 -20.38 -17.21 10.08
C GLN A 23 -19.09 -16.49 9.71
N LYS A 24 -17.93 -16.96 10.23
CA LYS A 24 -16.61 -16.38 9.94
C LYS A 24 -15.49 -17.37 10.33
N TYR A 25 -14.29 -17.11 9.84
CA TYR A 25 -13.07 -17.72 10.36
C TYR A 25 -12.50 -16.90 11.53
N ILE A 26 -11.87 -17.59 12.49
CA ILE A 26 -11.27 -17.00 13.69
C ILE A 26 -9.86 -17.57 13.87
N LYS A 27 -8.90 -16.70 14.20
CA LYS A 27 -7.53 -17.10 14.57
C LYS A 27 -7.58 -17.80 15.92
N ILE A 28 -6.88 -18.92 16.09
CA ILE A 28 -6.89 -19.66 17.37
C ILE A 28 -6.39 -18.81 18.55
N THR A 29 -5.52 -17.83 18.29
CA THR A 29 -5.05 -16.82 19.26
C THR A 29 -6.16 -15.93 19.84
N ASP A 30 -7.30 -15.81 19.14
CA ASP A 30 -8.39 -14.89 19.51
C ASP A 30 -9.48 -15.61 20.31
N LEU A 31 -9.40 -16.95 20.44
CA LEU A 31 -10.40 -17.76 21.11
C LEU A 31 -10.49 -17.50 22.62
N ASP A 32 -9.40 -17.13 23.27
CA ASP A 32 -9.41 -16.77 24.69
C ASP A 32 -10.19 -15.47 24.94
N ALA A 33 -10.03 -14.48 24.05
CA ALA A 33 -10.80 -13.24 24.10
C ALA A 33 -12.29 -13.49 23.86
N LEU A 34 -12.62 -14.34 22.87
CA LEU A 34 -14.01 -14.72 22.59
C LEU A 34 -14.64 -15.53 23.75
N ASN A 35 -13.90 -16.47 24.35
CA ASN A 35 -14.32 -17.21 25.54
C ASN A 35 -14.59 -16.26 26.71
N HIS A 36 -13.74 -15.25 26.93
CA HIS A 36 -13.94 -14.26 27.99
C HIS A 36 -15.22 -13.42 27.78
N ILE A 37 -15.43 -12.95 26.54
CA ILE A 37 -16.64 -12.21 26.15
C ILE A 37 -17.92 -13.02 26.40
N LEU A 38 -17.93 -14.28 25.92
CA LEU A 38 -19.03 -15.22 26.11
C LEU A 38 -19.30 -15.52 27.59
N THR A 39 -18.24 -15.77 28.36
CA THR A 39 -18.33 -16.05 29.81
C THR A 39 -18.94 -14.88 30.57
N ARG A 40 -18.53 -13.65 30.24
CA ARG A 40 -19.08 -12.44 30.88
C ARG A 40 -20.59 -12.31 30.62
N TYR A 41 -21.02 -12.42 29.37
CA TYR A 41 -22.43 -12.30 29.00
C TYR A 41 -23.31 -13.39 29.65
N LEU A 42 -22.86 -14.64 29.66
CA LEU A 42 -23.59 -15.73 30.31
C LEU A 42 -23.70 -15.57 31.84
N ASN A 43 -22.70 -14.94 32.48
CA ASN A 43 -22.77 -14.56 33.89
C ASN A 43 -23.78 -13.43 34.14
N GLU A 44 -23.84 -12.42 33.25
CA GLU A 44 -24.82 -11.32 33.32
C GLU A 44 -26.26 -11.83 33.21
N LEU A 45 -26.48 -12.88 32.40
CA LEU A 45 -27.76 -13.60 32.32
C LEU A 45 -28.05 -14.54 33.51
N ASN A 46 -27.18 -14.59 34.53
CA ASN A 46 -27.26 -15.52 35.67
C ASN A 46 -27.38 -17.00 35.25
N TYR A 47 -26.72 -17.41 34.16
CA TYR A 47 -26.78 -18.78 33.65
C TYR A 47 -25.99 -19.74 34.56
N SER A 48 -26.60 -20.16 35.66
CA SER A 48 -25.96 -20.71 36.87
C SER A 48 -25.22 -22.05 36.71
N SER A 49 -25.24 -22.66 35.52
CA SER A 49 -24.43 -23.82 35.15
C SER A 49 -23.08 -23.46 34.48
N VAL A 50 -22.82 -22.18 34.22
CA VAL A 50 -21.63 -21.65 33.52
C VAL A 50 -20.48 -21.32 34.49
N VAL A 51 -20.27 -22.20 35.49
CA VAL A 51 -19.18 -22.04 36.47
C VAL A 51 -17.89 -22.65 35.93
N ARG A 52 -17.08 -21.81 35.26
CA ARG A 52 -15.72 -22.11 34.74
C ARG A 52 -15.65 -23.26 33.73
N LEU A 53 -15.92 -22.99 32.46
CA LEU A 53 -15.51 -23.88 31.36
C LEU A 53 -14.68 -23.10 30.34
N ASP A 54 -13.76 -23.78 29.67
CA ASP A 54 -13.33 -23.35 28.33
C ASP A 54 -14.54 -23.60 27.41
N HIS A 55 -15.41 -22.61 27.28
CA HIS A 55 -16.76 -22.78 26.72
C HIS A 55 -16.75 -23.18 25.25
N LEU A 56 -15.80 -22.64 24.48
CA LEU A 56 -15.62 -22.93 23.07
C LEU A 56 -14.47 -23.94 22.89
N LYS A 57 -14.82 -25.23 22.90
CA LYS A 57 -13.92 -26.33 22.54
C LYS A 57 -14.11 -26.71 21.08
N VAL A 58 -13.01 -26.79 20.33
CA VAL A 58 -13.04 -27.17 18.91
C VAL A 58 -13.66 -28.56 18.75
N GLY A 59 -14.61 -28.70 17.83
CA GLY A 59 -15.38 -29.91 17.58
C GLY A 59 -16.58 -30.15 18.52
N VAL A 60 -16.71 -29.40 19.62
CA VAL A 60 -17.78 -29.59 20.62
C VAL A 60 -18.81 -28.46 20.49
N PRO A 61 -20.09 -28.76 20.19
CA PRO A 61 -21.14 -27.75 20.15
C PRO A 61 -21.52 -27.29 21.57
N LEU A 62 -21.51 -25.99 21.80
CA LEU A 62 -22.10 -25.36 22.97
C LEU A 62 -23.58 -25.06 22.69
N ASN A 63 -24.47 -25.66 23.48
CA ASN A 63 -25.92 -25.45 23.37
C ASN A 63 -26.41 -24.64 24.57
N LEU A 64 -27.22 -23.60 24.30
CA LEU A 64 -27.71 -22.65 25.28
C LEU A 64 -29.23 -22.47 25.09
N ASP A 65 -29.99 -22.42 26.18
CA ASP A 65 -31.43 -22.14 26.13
C ASP A 65 -31.67 -20.66 26.42
N LEU A 66 -31.62 -19.89 25.33
CA LEU A 66 -31.77 -18.44 25.28
C LEU A 66 -33.10 -18.06 24.63
N THR A 67 -33.63 -16.88 24.97
CA THR A 67 -34.72 -16.22 24.23
C THR A 67 -34.20 -15.66 22.90
N ASP A 68 -35.11 -15.34 21.96
CA ASP A 68 -34.72 -14.78 20.64
C ASP A 68 -33.91 -13.48 20.78
N THR A 69 -34.29 -12.59 21.70
CA THR A 69 -33.54 -11.36 22.02
C THR A 69 -32.11 -11.70 22.48
N GLN A 70 -31.97 -12.65 23.41
CA GLN A 70 -30.66 -13.09 23.91
C GLN A 70 -29.82 -13.82 22.86
N CYS A 71 -30.46 -14.47 21.88
CA CYS A 71 -29.77 -15.09 20.74
C CYS A 71 -29.19 -14.02 19.82
N ASN A 72 -29.94 -12.95 19.54
CA ASN A 72 -29.49 -11.83 18.71
C ASN A 72 -28.35 -11.07 19.39
N GLU A 73 -28.53 -10.67 20.65
CA GLU A 73 -27.51 -10.01 21.48
C GLU A 73 -26.21 -10.82 21.55
N LEU A 74 -26.30 -12.14 21.75
CA LEU A 74 -25.12 -13.01 21.77
C LEU A 74 -24.48 -13.18 20.38
N THR A 75 -25.29 -13.22 19.32
CA THR A 75 -24.79 -13.31 17.94
C THR A 75 -23.99 -12.07 17.59
N ASP A 76 -24.52 -10.86 17.83
CA ASP A 76 -23.81 -9.60 17.62
C ASP A 76 -22.53 -9.53 18.46
N LEU A 77 -22.59 -9.98 19.72
CA LEU A 77 -21.43 -9.97 20.62
C LEU A 77 -20.31 -10.93 20.17
N ILE A 78 -20.63 -12.09 19.59
CA ILE A 78 -19.67 -13.06 19.06
C ILE A 78 -19.13 -12.63 17.68
N LEU A 79 -20.00 -12.08 16.83
CA LEU A 79 -19.69 -11.77 15.44
C LEU A 79 -19.00 -10.41 15.30
N ILE A 80 -19.45 -9.39 16.02
CA ILE A 80 -18.94 -8.02 15.95
C ILE A 80 -18.00 -7.76 17.13
N GLY A 81 -18.48 -7.96 18.37
CA GLY A 81 -17.74 -7.63 19.60
C GLY A 81 -18.18 -6.31 20.26
N PRO A 82 -17.89 -6.10 21.57
CA PRO A 82 -18.52 -5.04 22.38
C PRO A 82 -18.00 -3.62 22.11
N ASP A 83 -16.81 -3.48 21.55
CA ASP A 83 -16.11 -2.22 21.26
C ASP A 83 -15.99 -1.93 19.75
N ARG A 84 -16.67 -2.74 18.94
CA ARG A 84 -16.57 -2.74 17.47
C ARG A 84 -17.90 -2.36 16.82
N GLU A 85 -17.81 -1.97 15.56
CA GLU A 85 -18.92 -1.59 14.70
C GLU A 85 -18.86 -2.45 13.43
N LEU A 86 -20.01 -2.92 12.95
CA LEU A 86 -20.12 -3.63 11.67
C LEU A 86 -20.08 -2.62 10.51
N ILE A 87 -19.38 -2.95 9.44
CA ILE A 87 -19.49 -2.25 8.15
C ILE A 87 -20.73 -2.82 7.44
N ASP A 88 -21.83 -2.06 7.45
CA ASP A 88 -23.05 -2.41 6.74
C ASP A 88 -22.86 -2.24 5.23
N LEU A 89 -22.45 -3.31 4.56
CA LEU A 89 -22.30 -3.37 3.11
C LEU A 89 -23.68 -3.36 2.43
N PRO A 90 -23.81 -2.90 1.18
CA PRO A 90 -25.00 -3.16 0.38
C PRO A 90 -25.31 -4.67 0.25
N HIS A 91 -26.60 -5.05 0.26
CA HIS A 91 -27.06 -6.46 0.22
C HIS A 91 -26.39 -7.32 -0.87
N GLY A 92 -26.14 -6.76 -2.06
CA GLY A 92 -25.45 -7.47 -3.16
C GLY A 92 -23.97 -7.78 -2.91
N LEU A 93 -23.40 -7.29 -1.80
CA LEU A 93 -22.00 -7.43 -1.41
C LEU A 93 -21.82 -8.19 -0.08
N HIS A 94 -22.92 -8.58 0.58
CA HIS A 94 -22.93 -9.34 1.84
C HIS A 94 -22.28 -10.71 1.74
N ASN A 95 -22.24 -11.31 0.54
CA ASN A 95 -21.70 -12.65 0.32
C ASN A 95 -20.47 -12.65 -0.60
N SER A 96 -19.64 -13.66 -0.44
CA SER A 96 -18.46 -13.92 -1.25
C SER A 96 -18.83 -14.47 -2.63
N GLY A 97 -18.01 -14.19 -3.65
CA GLY A 97 -18.33 -14.58 -5.03
C GLY A 97 -18.20 -16.07 -5.30
N GLU A 98 -17.27 -16.75 -4.63
CA GLU A 98 -16.88 -18.13 -4.95
C GLU A 98 -17.73 -19.18 -4.23
N PHE A 99 -17.97 -18.99 -2.93
CA PHE A 99 -18.70 -19.95 -2.08
C PHE A 99 -20.00 -19.39 -1.48
N ASN A 100 -20.41 -18.17 -1.85
CA ASN A 100 -21.58 -17.47 -1.29
C ASN A 100 -21.58 -17.46 0.25
N ARG A 101 -20.43 -17.18 0.85
CA ARG A 101 -20.24 -17.12 2.31
C ARG A 101 -20.42 -15.69 2.81
N PRO A 102 -20.98 -15.47 4.02
CA PRO A 102 -21.12 -14.14 4.61
C PRO A 102 -19.77 -13.43 4.76
N VAL A 103 -19.70 -12.19 4.26
CA VAL A 103 -18.54 -11.30 4.33
C VAL A 103 -18.76 -10.33 5.51
N LEU A 104 -18.36 -10.76 6.70
CA LEU A 104 -18.48 -9.96 7.92
C LEU A 104 -17.21 -9.15 8.17
N ILE A 105 -17.33 -7.82 8.13
CA ILE A 105 -16.22 -6.89 8.37
C ILE A 105 -16.62 -5.94 9.50
N SER A 106 -15.83 -5.90 10.56
CA SER A 106 -16.03 -5.00 11.70
C SER A 106 -14.75 -4.27 12.06
N HIS A 107 -14.86 -3.09 12.65
CA HIS A 107 -13.72 -2.30 13.12
C HIS A 107 -13.98 -1.75 14.53
N ARG A 108 -12.93 -1.51 15.31
CA ARG A 108 -13.02 -0.75 16.57
C ARG A 108 -13.52 0.67 16.30
N LYS A 109 -14.19 1.28 17.28
CA LYS A 109 -14.78 2.63 17.17
C LYS A 109 -13.71 3.67 16.78
N LEU A 110 -14.03 4.51 15.79
CA LEU A 110 -13.07 5.44 15.17
C LEU A 110 -13.04 6.85 15.80
N ASN A 111 -13.71 7.05 16.94
CA ASN A 111 -13.96 8.37 17.53
C ASN A 111 -12.70 9.20 17.79
N GLU A 112 -11.55 8.57 18.09
CA GLU A 112 -10.28 9.25 18.34
C GLU A 112 -9.54 9.71 17.06
N PHE A 113 -10.03 9.30 15.87
CA PHE A 113 -9.42 9.59 14.57
C PHE A 113 -10.23 10.58 13.71
N ILE A 114 -11.36 11.09 14.22
CA ILE A 114 -12.20 12.05 13.50
C ILE A 114 -11.38 13.30 13.15
N ALA A 115 -11.42 13.71 11.88
CA ALA A 115 -10.68 14.85 11.34
C ALA A 115 -9.16 14.83 11.59
N TYR A 116 -8.52 13.66 11.71
CA TYR A 116 -7.11 13.55 12.13
C TYR A 116 -6.12 14.35 11.27
N TRP A 117 -6.41 14.56 9.98
CA TRP A 117 -5.60 15.33 9.05
C TRP A 117 -5.51 16.83 9.40
N THR A 118 -6.42 17.32 10.24
CA THR A 118 -6.42 18.71 10.75
C THR A 118 -5.55 18.91 12.00
N LEU A 119 -4.98 17.84 12.55
CA LEU A 119 -4.30 17.85 13.84
C LEU A 119 -2.77 18.06 13.71
N PRO A 120 -2.10 18.74 14.65
CA PRO A 120 -0.66 19.05 14.56
C PRO A 120 0.29 17.84 14.46
N ASN A 121 -0.20 16.65 14.75
CA ASN A 121 0.53 15.38 14.71
C ASN A 121 -0.16 14.34 13.81
N ALA A 122 -0.83 14.79 12.73
CA ALA A 122 -1.61 13.98 11.79
C ALA A 122 -0.95 12.65 11.41
N GLU A 123 0.34 12.64 11.01
CA GLU A 123 1.06 11.41 10.64
C GLU A 123 1.06 10.34 11.73
N LEU A 124 1.30 10.71 13.00
CA LEU A 124 1.33 9.75 14.10
C LEU A 124 -0.06 9.16 14.38
N ILE A 125 -1.11 9.95 14.16
CA ILE A 125 -2.51 9.52 14.30
C ILE A 125 -2.91 8.65 13.11
N LYS A 126 -2.50 9.01 11.88
CA LYS A 126 -2.65 8.22 10.65
C LYS A 126 -2.07 6.82 10.80
N TYR A 127 -0.83 6.69 11.32
CA TYR A 127 -0.22 5.37 11.49
C TYR A 127 -0.94 4.52 12.55
N LYS A 128 -1.50 5.12 13.60
CA LYS A 128 -2.35 4.39 14.56
C LYS A 128 -3.67 3.93 13.92
N LEU A 129 -4.34 4.81 13.16
CA LEU A 129 -5.54 4.47 12.39
C LEU A 129 -5.25 3.32 11.43
N PHE A 130 -4.16 3.38 10.68
CA PHE A 130 -3.79 2.36 9.70
C PHE A 130 -3.36 1.04 10.37
N GLN A 131 -2.73 1.06 11.56
CA GLN A 131 -2.51 -0.14 12.37
C GLN A 131 -3.84 -0.78 12.82
N LEU A 132 -4.81 0.03 13.27
CA LEU A 132 -6.13 -0.44 13.68
C LEU A 132 -6.91 -1.04 12.50
N LEU A 133 -6.96 -0.35 11.36
CA LEU A 133 -7.64 -0.84 10.14
C LEU A 133 -6.94 -2.07 9.54
N SER A 134 -5.61 -2.16 9.63
CA SER A 134 -4.83 -3.36 9.31
C SER A 134 -5.34 -4.55 10.12
N GLU A 135 -5.28 -4.47 11.45
CA GLU A 135 -5.68 -5.53 12.37
C GLU A 135 -7.16 -5.92 12.24
N ASP A 136 -8.04 -4.95 11.96
CA ASP A 136 -9.48 -5.13 12.01
C ASP A 136 -10.10 -5.57 10.67
N ILE A 137 -9.54 -5.15 9.54
CA ILE A 137 -10.16 -5.31 8.20
C ILE A 137 -9.28 -6.11 7.24
N ILE A 138 -7.95 -5.93 7.30
CA ILE A 138 -7.02 -6.47 6.29
C ILE A 138 -6.40 -7.78 6.76
N GLU A 139 -5.84 -7.82 7.97
CA GLU A 139 -5.14 -8.97 8.57
C GLU A 139 -6.09 -9.96 9.26
N VAL A 140 -7.21 -10.21 8.56
CA VAL A 140 -8.21 -11.22 8.91
C VAL A 140 -8.28 -12.27 7.79
N PRO A 141 -8.55 -13.56 8.13
CA PRO A 141 -8.61 -14.62 7.14
C PRO A 141 -9.58 -14.30 5.99
N TYR A 142 -9.15 -14.61 4.77
CA TYR A 142 -10.05 -14.61 3.62
C TYR A 142 -11.20 -15.60 3.83
N VAL A 143 -12.43 -15.19 3.51
CA VAL A 143 -13.62 -16.05 3.70
C VAL A 143 -13.72 -17.17 2.66
N ASP A 144 -13.07 -17.06 1.50
CA ASP A 144 -13.00 -18.15 0.52
C ASP A 144 -11.65 -18.90 0.60
N MET A 145 -10.55 -18.21 0.91
CA MET A 145 -9.18 -18.77 1.03
C MET A 145 -8.55 -18.57 2.44
N PRO A 146 -9.11 -19.14 3.53
CA PRO A 146 -8.64 -18.87 4.90
C PRO A 146 -7.18 -19.24 5.17
N LEU A 147 -6.63 -20.20 4.42
CA LEU A 147 -5.26 -20.69 4.58
C LEU A 147 -4.20 -19.83 3.86
N GLU A 148 -4.61 -18.72 3.24
CA GLU A 148 -3.73 -17.77 2.56
C GLU A 148 -3.07 -16.81 3.57
N TYR A 149 -2.15 -17.36 4.36
CA TYR A 149 -1.44 -16.65 5.42
C TYR A 149 0.00 -17.14 5.63
N ASP A 150 0.82 -16.30 6.27
CA ASP A 150 2.12 -16.64 6.83
C ASP A 150 2.13 -16.37 8.34
N ILE A 151 2.96 -17.12 9.09
CA ILE A 151 3.09 -16.95 10.54
C ILE A 151 4.56 -17.02 10.98
N ARG A 152 5.03 -16.06 11.78
CA ARG A 152 6.36 -16.07 12.44
C ARG A 152 6.28 -15.41 13.82
N TRP A 153 6.88 -16.03 14.85
CA TRP A 153 6.77 -15.64 16.28
C TRP A 153 5.35 -15.24 16.70
N ASN A 154 4.36 -16.08 16.38
CA ASN A 154 2.94 -15.89 16.70
C ASN A 154 2.31 -14.61 16.11
N LYS A 155 2.99 -13.95 15.17
CA LYS A 155 2.45 -12.86 14.35
C LYS A 155 2.03 -13.41 12.99
N PHE A 156 0.79 -13.12 12.62
CA PHE A 156 0.19 -13.51 11.36
C PHE A 156 0.39 -12.41 10.30
N VAL A 157 0.47 -12.83 9.04
CA VAL A 157 0.19 -12.01 7.86
C VAL A 157 -0.84 -12.76 7.06
N PHE A 158 -2.05 -12.21 6.96
CA PHE A 158 -3.05 -12.72 6.04
C PHE A 158 -2.90 -12.02 4.69
N ARG A 159 -3.35 -12.66 3.62
CA ARG A 159 -3.40 -12.04 2.28
C ARG A 159 -2.02 -11.52 1.82
N PRO A 160 -0.90 -12.29 1.91
CA PRO A 160 0.47 -11.78 1.75
C PRO A 160 0.76 -11.00 0.45
N ASN A 161 -0.04 -11.18 -0.60
CA ASN A 161 0.03 -10.44 -1.86
C ASN A 161 -0.79 -9.13 -1.91
N HIS A 162 -1.89 -9.02 -1.14
CA HIS A 162 -2.88 -7.94 -1.19
C HIS A 162 -3.22 -7.33 0.19
N GLY A 163 -2.53 -7.75 1.25
CA GLY A 163 -2.72 -7.31 2.64
C GLY A 163 -1.97 -6.02 2.97
N THR A 164 -1.70 -5.82 4.26
CA THR A 164 -1.23 -4.52 4.80
C THR A 164 0.09 -4.07 4.18
N ALA A 165 1.02 -4.98 3.93
CA ALA A 165 2.30 -4.66 3.28
C ALA A 165 2.11 -4.04 1.88
N HIS A 166 1.16 -4.54 1.08
CA HIS A 166 0.80 -3.95 -0.22
C HIS A 166 0.19 -2.55 -0.04
N SER A 167 -0.77 -2.42 0.86
CA SER A 167 -1.43 -1.15 1.20
C SER A 167 -0.44 -0.05 1.62
N ILE A 168 0.53 -0.36 2.48
CA ILE A 168 1.60 0.59 2.89
C ILE A 168 2.44 1.03 1.69
N ARG A 169 2.84 0.09 0.81
CA ARG A 169 3.63 0.43 -0.39
C ARG A 169 2.87 1.34 -1.34
N LEU A 170 1.57 1.11 -1.57
CA LEU A 170 0.76 1.99 -2.42
C LEU A 170 0.71 3.42 -1.89
N VAL A 171 0.50 3.59 -0.58
CA VAL A 171 0.47 4.91 0.08
C VAL A 171 1.82 5.62 -0.02
N GLN A 172 2.93 4.94 0.28
CA GLN A 172 4.25 5.59 0.18
C GLN A 172 4.68 5.84 -1.27
N LEU A 173 4.27 4.98 -2.21
CA LEU A 173 4.56 5.21 -3.62
C LEU A 173 3.77 6.40 -4.17
N LEU A 174 2.51 6.60 -3.74
CA LEU A 174 1.77 7.83 -4.02
C LEU A 174 2.54 9.06 -3.54
N ASN A 175 2.97 9.04 -2.27
CA ASN A 175 3.65 10.18 -1.65
C ASN A 175 4.92 10.57 -2.39
N SER A 176 5.78 9.59 -2.66
CA SER A 176 7.04 9.81 -3.34
C SER A 176 6.83 10.24 -4.80
N VAL A 177 5.88 9.62 -5.52
CA VAL A 177 5.56 9.99 -6.91
C VAL A 177 4.94 11.39 -7.02
N LEU A 178 4.05 11.79 -6.10
CA LEU A 178 3.51 13.15 -6.04
C LEU A 178 4.64 14.18 -5.84
N ASN A 179 5.58 13.90 -4.93
CA ASN A 179 6.73 14.78 -4.71
C ASN A 179 7.60 14.92 -5.98
N SER A 180 7.86 13.82 -6.70
CA SER A 180 8.61 13.86 -7.97
C SER A 180 7.89 14.62 -9.08
N MET A 181 6.58 14.44 -9.21
CA MET A 181 5.77 15.18 -10.19
C MET A 181 5.67 16.67 -9.84
N LEU A 182 5.55 17.02 -8.55
CA LEU A 182 5.52 18.42 -8.10
C LEU A 182 6.87 19.11 -8.38
N PHE A 183 7.99 18.48 -8.03
CA PHE A 183 9.34 18.96 -8.36
C PHE A 183 9.49 19.23 -9.86
N ILE A 184 9.10 18.27 -10.70
CA ILE A 184 9.17 18.41 -12.15
C ILE A 184 8.24 19.52 -12.67
N THR A 185 7.04 19.66 -12.11
CA THR A 185 6.09 20.67 -12.60
C THR A 185 6.53 22.09 -12.23
N ILE A 186 7.06 22.29 -11.02
CA ILE A 186 7.58 23.58 -10.55
C ILE A 186 8.85 23.97 -11.30
N GLU A 187 9.82 23.05 -11.41
CA GLU A 187 11.15 23.38 -11.96
C GLU A 187 11.22 23.32 -13.49
N LEU A 188 10.41 22.46 -14.16
CA LEU A 188 10.64 22.08 -15.56
C LEU A 188 9.51 22.39 -16.55
N LEU A 189 8.24 22.44 -16.13
CA LEU A 189 7.08 22.39 -17.06
C LEU A 189 6.19 23.64 -17.12
N ALA A 190 6.56 24.67 -16.36
CA ALA A 190 5.79 25.90 -16.12
C ALA A 190 4.46 25.69 -15.31
N PRO A 191 4.06 26.67 -14.46
CA PRO A 191 3.15 26.37 -13.35
C PRO A 191 1.66 26.26 -13.70
N ASP A 192 1.25 26.79 -14.86
CA ASP A 192 -0.03 27.50 -14.98
C ASP A 192 -1.29 26.62 -15.12
N VAL A 193 -1.16 25.29 -15.29
CA VAL A 193 -2.33 24.38 -15.44
C VAL A 193 -2.22 23.12 -14.56
N LEU A 194 -1.05 22.51 -14.44
CA LEU A 194 -0.92 21.20 -13.75
C LEU A 194 -0.59 21.32 -12.27
N ALA A 195 0.23 22.29 -11.85
CA ALA A 195 0.64 22.41 -10.45
C ALA A 195 -0.55 22.52 -9.48
N PRO A 196 -1.61 23.32 -9.75
CA PRO A 196 -2.77 23.41 -8.85
C PRO A 196 -3.59 22.13 -8.72
N VAL A 197 -3.51 21.21 -9.70
CA VAL A 197 -4.24 19.93 -9.68
C VAL A 197 -3.43 18.84 -8.95
N LEU A 198 -2.10 18.95 -8.96
CA LEU A 198 -1.20 18.07 -8.20
C LEU A 198 -1.01 18.54 -6.74
N MET A 199 -1.27 19.81 -6.43
CA MET A 199 -1.34 20.35 -5.07
C MET A 199 -2.66 19.94 -4.39
N LEU A 200 -2.72 18.69 -3.93
CA LEU A 200 -3.80 18.18 -3.09
C LEU A 200 -3.82 18.92 -1.75
N THR A 201 -5.02 19.21 -1.24
CA THR A 201 -5.17 19.68 0.16
C THR A 201 -4.84 18.55 1.14
N ASP A 202 -4.57 18.88 2.42
CA ASP A 202 -4.31 17.87 3.46
C ASP A 202 -5.47 16.86 3.60
N GLU A 203 -6.72 17.33 3.42
CA GLU A 203 -7.90 16.47 3.40
C GLU A 203 -7.92 15.54 2.17
N GLU A 204 -7.68 16.06 0.97
CA GLU A 204 -7.62 15.26 -0.26
C GLU A 204 -6.51 14.22 -0.21
N ARG A 205 -5.34 14.62 0.31
CA ARG A 205 -4.18 13.77 0.51
C ARG A 205 -4.47 12.66 1.51
N GLY A 206 -4.96 13.00 2.70
CA GLY A 206 -5.32 12.04 3.74
C GLY A 206 -6.43 11.06 3.30
N CYS A 207 -7.43 11.55 2.56
CA CYS A 207 -8.51 10.73 2.04
C CYS A 207 -8.02 9.75 0.96
N LEU A 208 -7.15 10.20 0.05
CA LEU A 208 -6.56 9.35 -1.00
C LEU A 208 -5.58 8.32 -0.43
N GLU A 209 -4.78 8.68 0.59
CA GLU A 209 -3.94 7.73 1.32
C GLU A 209 -4.78 6.65 2.03
N LEU A 210 -5.86 7.02 2.71
CA LEU A 210 -6.80 6.07 3.31
C LEU A 210 -7.44 5.15 2.26
N ALA A 211 -7.80 5.70 1.11
CA ALA A 211 -8.39 4.95 0.00
C ALA A 211 -7.42 3.92 -0.61
N LEU A 212 -6.15 4.30 -0.79
CA LEU A 212 -5.08 3.38 -1.18
C LEU A 212 -4.81 2.31 -0.11
N PHE A 213 -4.86 2.68 1.17
CA PHE A 213 -4.66 1.74 2.26
C PHE A 213 -5.76 0.67 2.30
N LEU A 214 -7.01 1.06 2.02
CA LEU A 214 -8.18 0.17 1.96
C LEU A 214 -8.45 -0.42 0.56
N TYR A 215 -7.59 -0.17 -0.44
CA TYR A 215 -7.85 -0.47 -1.85
C TYR A 215 -8.17 -1.94 -2.17
N ARG A 216 -7.69 -2.86 -1.32
CA ARG A 216 -7.89 -4.32 -1.45
C ARG A 216 -8.59 -4.96 -0.25
N SER A 217 -9.16 -4.15 0.63
CA SER A 217 -9.83 -4.58 1.87
C SER A 217 -10.99 -5.55 1.63
N GLY A 218 -11.79 -5.32 0.58
CA GLY A 218 -13.00 -6.09 0.25
C GLY A 218 -12.78 -7.41 -0.48
N ARG A 219 -11.54 -7.90 -0.58
CA ARG A 219 -11.22 -9.19 -1.22
C ARG A 219 -11.60 -10.37 -0.32
N THR A 220 -12.14 -11.43 -0.93
CA THR A 220 -12.49 -12.68 -0.22
C THR A 220 -11.55 -13.85 -0.54
N ASN A 221 -10.71 -13.70 -1.58
CA ASN A 221 -9.69 -14.64 -2.04
C ASN A 221 -8.55 -13.91 -2.81
N GLU A 222 -7.58 -14.66 -3.33
CA GLU A 222 -6.52 -14.14 -4.22
C GLU A 222 -6.92 -14.04 -5.70
N THR A 223 -8.18 -14.28 -6.07
CA THR A 223 -8.60 -14.29 -7.48
C THR A 223 -8.68 -12.90 -8.12
N GLY A 224 -8.65 -12.86 -9.46
CA GLY A 224 -8.73 -11.62 -10.24
C GLY A 224 -10.15 -11.05 -10.33
N TRP A 225 -10.27 -9.83 -10.86
CA TRP A 225 -11.56 -9.15 -11.09
C TRP A 225 -12.55 -9.97 -11.94
N SER A 226 -12.04 -10.76 -12.88
CA SER A 226 -12.83 -11.67 -13.72
C SER A 226 -13.50 -12.82 -12.95
N SER A 227 -13.01 -13.13 -11.75
CA SER A 227 -13.44 -14.27 -10.93
C SER A 227 -14.24 -13.82 -9.70
N ASP A 228 -13.88 -12.67 -9.12
CA ASP A 228 -14.67 -11.98 -8.09
C ASP A 228 -14.85 -10.51 -8.47
N PRO A 229 -15.90 -10.16 -9.26
CA PRO A 229 -16.23 -8.77 -9.55
C PRO A 229 -16.79 -8.03 -8.32
N GLY A 230 -17.02 -8.72 -7.20
CA GLY A 230 -17.52 -8.10 -5.97
C GLY A 230 -16.45 -7.36 -5.17
N TYR A 231 -15.15 -7.70 -5.27
CA TYR A 231 -14.18 -7.16 -4.31
C TYR A 231 -13.91 -5.66 -4.46
N SER A 232 -13.91 -5.10 -5.68
CA SER A 232 -13.69 -3.66 -5.85
C SER A 232 -14.87 -2.89 -5.26
N HIS A 233 -16.08 -3.40 -5.49
CA HIS A 233 -17.31 -2.85 -4.93
C HIS A 233 -17.31 -2.89 -3.39
N ARG A 234 -16.95 -4.04 -2.80
CA ARG A 234 -16.72 -4.14 -1.34
C ARG A 234 -15.65 -3.16 -0.86
N SER A 235 -14.53 -3.03 -1.57
CA SER A 235 -13.40 -2.19 -1.15
C SER A 235 -13.75 -0.70 -1.14
N HIS A 236 -14.51 -0.21 -2.13
CA HIS A 236 -14.94 1.19 -2.13
C HIS A 236 -16.02 1.48 -1.09
N GLU A 237 -16.95 0.56 -0.81
CA GLU A 237 -17.94 0.76 0.27
C GLU A 237 -17.31 0.70 1.66
N ILE A 238 -16.34 -0.19 1.89
CA ILE A 238 -15.52 -0.19 3.11
C ILE A 238 -14.84 1.17 3.28
N PHE A 239 -14.15 1.66 2.24
CA PHE A 239 -13.54 2.99 2.27
C PHE A 239 -14.57 4.09 2.54
N ARG A 240 -15.69 4.09 1.84
CA ARG A 240 -16.74 5.12 1.94
C ARG A 240 -17.28 5.23 3.36
N ILE A 241 -17.64 4.10 3.96
CA ILE A 241 -18.18 4.04 5.34
C ILE A 241 -17.12 4.50 6.35
N ILE A 242 -15.87 4.06 6.21
CA ILE A 242 -14.77 4.47 7.11
C ILE A 242 -14.46 5.97 6.94
N ALA A 243 -14.36 6.48 5.73
CA ALA A 243 -14.03 7.88 5.46
C ALA A 243 -15.11 8.84 5.96
N LEU A 244 -16.40 8.51 5.73
CA LEU A 244 -17.51 9.29 6.28
C LEU A 244 -17.53 9.26 7.81
N LYS A 245 -17.25 8.11 8.45
CA LYS A 245 -17.09 8.00 9.91
C LYS A 245 -15.93 8.85 10.47
N LEU A 246 -14.85 9.00 9.71
CA LEU A 246 -13.72 9.87 10.06
C LEU A 246 -14.01 11.37 9.83
N GLY A 247 -15.15 11.71 9.22
CA GLY A 247 -15.58 13.08 8.99
C GLY A 247 -15.05 13.73 7.71
N TYR A 248 -14.58 12.95 6.73
CA TYR A 248 -14.18 13.49 5.42
C TYR A 248 -15.40 14.05 4.68
N ASN A 249 -15.19 15.10 3.88
CA ASN A 249 -16.21 15.67 3.02
C ASN A 249 -16.86 14.60 2.12
N SER A 250 -18.19 14.47 2.15
CA SER A 250 -18.89 13.38 1.44
C SER A 250 -18.69 13.42 -0.08
N LYS A 251 -18.57 14.61 -0.67
CA LYS A 251 -18.34 14.79 -2.10
C LYS A 251 -16.93 14.36 -2.51
N LEU A 252 -15.93 14.62 -1.67
CA LEU A 252 -14.57 14.09 -1.83
C LEU A 252 -14.54 12.56 -1.73
N VAL A 253 -15.26 11.99 -0.76
CA VAL A 253 -15.37 10.53 -0.62
C VAL A 253 -16.02 9.91 -1.86
N ASP A 254 -17.15 10.44 -2.32
CA ASP A 254 -17.85 9.99 -3.53
C ASP A 254 -16.97 10.16 -4.81
N ALA A 255 -16.18 11.25 -4.89
CA ALA A 255 -15.20 11.47 -5.96
C ALA A 255 -14.08 10.42 -5.96
N ILE A 256 -13.53 10.06 -4.80
CA ILE A 256 -12.49 9.05 -4.68
C ILE A 256 -13.07 7.63 -4.93
N VAL A 257 -14.28 7.33 -4.45
CA VAL A 257 -15.02 6.08 -4.76
C VAL A 257 -15.14 5.89 -6.28
N SER A 258 -15.45 6.95 -7.01
CA SER A 258 -15.51 6.95 -8.50
C SER A 258 -14.20 6.54 -9.18
N SER A 259 -13.07 6.65 -8.48
CA SER A 259 -11.73 6.36 -8.98
C SER A 259 -11.18 4.99 -8.59
N PHE A 260 -11.84 4.23 -7.68
CA PHE A 260 -11.37 2.91 -7.22
C PHE A 260 -11.23 1.91 -8.38
N ASP A 261 -12.29 1.70 -9.15
CA ASP A 261 -12.21 0.90 -10.37
C ASP A 261 -11.75 1.77 -11.55
N TYR A 262 -10.43 1.90 -11.64
CA TYR A 262 -9.79 2.58 -12.78
C TYR A 262 -9.95 1.83 -14.11
N LYS A 263 -10.47 0.59 -14.12
CA LYS A 263 -10.76 -0.19 -15.34
C LYS A 263 -12.23 -0.08 -15.77
N SER A 264 -13.16 0.23 -14.87
CA SER A 264 -14.54 0.55 -15.24
C SER A 264 -14.59 1.81 -16.13
N PRO A 265 -15.32 1.79 -17.25
CA PRO A 265 -15.56 2.96 -18.08
C PRO A 265 -16.71 3.84 -17.56
N VAL A 266 -17.50 3.38 -16.59
CA VAL A 266 -18.70 4.06 -16.07
C VAL A 266 -18.45 4.49 -14.61
N PRO A 267 -18.47 5.79 -14.29
CA PRO A 267 -18.53 6.25 -12.90
C PRO A 267 -19.89 5.89 -12.28
N LEU A 268 -19.95 5.70 -10.96
CA LEU A 268 -21.16 5.31 -10.23
C LEU A 268 -22.14 6.50 -10.02
N GLU A 269 -22.41 7.29 -11.07
CA GLU A 269 -23.09 8.60 -11.02
C GLU A 269 -24.45 8.61 -10.30
N ASN A 270 -25.15 7.47 -10.28
CA ASN A 270 -26.47 7.33 -9.66
C ASN A 270 -26.46 7.17 -8.12
N GLN A 271 -25.30 7.25 -7.45
CA GLN A 271 -25.17 6.99 -6.01
C GLN A 271 -24.54 8.14 -5.18
N PHE A 272 -24.19 9.25 -5.83
CA PHE A 272 -23.46 10.35 -5.18
C PHE A 272 -24.37 11.35 -4.47
N SER A 273 -23.82 11.92 -3.40
CA SER A 273 -24.51 12.90 -2.54
C SER A 273 -24.84 14.22 -3.27
N GLU A 274 -23.99 14.66 -4.19
CA GLU A 274 -24.16 15.90 -4.97
C GLU A 274 -23.57 15.77 -6.39
N PRO A 275 -24.05 16.57 -7.37
CA PRO A 275 -23.45 16.62 -8.71
C PRO A 275 -22.00 17.15 -8.71
N PHE A 276 -21.15 16.51 -9.51
CA PHE A 276 -19.77 16.95 -9.73
C PHE A 276 -19.67 18.15 -10.68
N THR A 277 -18.89 19.16 -10.26
CA THR A 277 -18.44 20.27 -11.10
C THR A 277 -17.36 19.82 -12.08
N GLU A 278 -17.01 20.65 -13.07
CA GLU A 278 -15.89 20.32 -13.98
C GLU A 278 -14.54 20.21 -13.24
N VAL A 279 -14.33 20.99 -12.17
CA VAL A 279 -13.13 20.87 -11.32
C VAL A 279 -13.10 19.52 -10.60
N ASP A 280 -14.25 19.09 -10.06
CA ASP A 280 -14.37 17.76 -9.41
C ASP A 280 -14.06 16.64 -10.41
N LYS A 281 -14.59 16.72 -11.64
CA LYS A 281 -14.33 15.74 -12.72
C LYS A 281 -12.85 15.65 -13.10
N ILE A 282 -12.16 16.80 -13.17
CA ILE A 282 -10.70 16.84 -13.39
C ILE A 282 -9.96 16.14 -12.25
N LYS A 283 -10.32 16.42 -10.98
CA LYS A 283 -9.70 15.75 -9.83
C LYS A 283 -9.99 14.24 -9.78
N ILE A 284 -11.22 13.81 -10.08
CA ILE A 284 -11.58 12.37 -10.23
C ILE A 284 -10.70 11.69 -11.28
N GLY A 285 -10.46 12.36 -12.41
CA GLY A 285 -9.54 11.91 -13.46
C GLY A 285 -8.12 11.72 -12.94
N VAL A 286 -7.59 12.69 -12.19
CA VAL A 286 -6.27 12.62 -11.55
C VAL A 286 -6.19 11.52 -10.50
N PHE A 287 -7.17 11.42 -9.59
CA PHE A 287 -7.24 10.32 -8.61
C PHE A 287 -7.22 8.94 -9.31
N LYS A 288 -8.00 8.78 -10.38
CA LYS A 288 -8.05 7.53 -11.17
C LYS A 288 -6.70 7.21 -11.83
N GLN A 289 -5.98 8.21 -12.33
CA GLN A 289 -4.61 8.03 -12.81
C GLN A 289 -3.65 7.66 -11.66
N LEU A 290 -3.72 8.34 -10.50
CA LEU A 290 -2.85 8.06 -9.34
C LEU A 290 -3.03 6.62 -8.82
N PHE A 291 -4.27 6.13 -8.68
CA PHE A 291 -4.57 4.72 -8.37
C PHE A 291 -3.92 3.77 -9.39
N LYS A 292 -4.13 4.02 -10.69
CA LYS A 292 -3.54 3.21 -11.76
C LYS A 292 -2.01 3.21 -11.68
N LEU A 293 -1.39 4.37 -11.44
CA LEU A 293 0.06 4.55 -11.39
C LEU A 293 0.71 3.70 -10.31
N VAL A 294 0.28 3.90 -9.05
CA VAL A 294 0.90 3.21 -7.91
C VAL A 294 0.58 1.72 -7.89
N HIS A 295 -0.64 1.33 -8.29
CA HIS A 295 -1.00 -0.08 -8.38
C HIS A 295 -0.19 -0.81 -9.45
N ASN A 296 -0.09 -0.24 -10.66
CA ASN A 296 0.64 -0.85 -11.77
C ASN A 296 2.15 -0.92 -11.47
N ALA A 297 2.73 0.09 -10.83
CA ALA A 297 4.13 0.06 -10.42
C ALA A 297 4.43 -1.03 -9.38
N ASP A 298 3.52 -1.30 -8.42
CA ASP A 298 3.68 -2.39 -7.45
C ASP A 298 3.54 -3.80 -8.07
N LEU A 299 3.11 -3.93 -9.34
CA LEU A 299 2.98 -5.22 -10.02
C LEU A 299 4.34 -5.92 -10.29
N ILE A 300 5.46 -5.20 -10.18
CA ILE A 300 6.82 -5.77 -10.30
C ILE A 300 7.12 -6.91 -9.30
N ARG A 301 6.27 -7.07 -8.28
CA ARG A 301 6.31 -8.18 -7.31
C ARG A 301 5.68 -9.49 -7.82
N CYS A 302 4.79 -9.44 -8.80
CA CYS A 302 4.02 -10.62 -9.24
C CYS A 302 3.86 -10.75 -10.78
N PHE A 303 4.27 -9.74 -11.54
CA PHE A 303 4.33 -9.76 -13.01
C PHE A 303 5.77 -9.54 -13.46
N SER A 304 6.33 -10.49 -14.23
CA SER A 304 7.73 -10.46 -14.68
C SER A 304 7.95 -9.64 -15.96
N ASN A 305 6.89 -9.20 -16.65
CA ASN A 305 6.99 -8.43 -17.89
C ASN A 305 7.19 -6.92 -17.61
N LEU A 306 8.46 -6.53 -17.45
CA LEU A 306 8.86 -5.14 -17.23
C LEU A 306 8.41 -4.19 -18.35
N GLU A 307 8.43 -4.62 -19.61
CA GLU A 307 8.04 -3.78 -20.75
C GLU A 307 6.54 -3.41 -20.66
N SER A 308 5.69 -4.38 -20.33
CA SER A 308 4.25 -4.15 -20.15
C SER A 308 3.97 -3.20 -18.99
N ILE A 309 4.63 -3.42 -17.84
CA ILE A 309 4.47 -2.57 -16.65
C ILE A 309 4.97 -1.15 -16.94
N SER A 310 6.14 -1.02 -17.57
CA SER A 310 6.72 0.27 -17.97
C SER A 310 5.78 1.04 -18.89
N LYS A 311 5.26 0.43 -19.95
CA LYS A 311 4.31 1.09 -20.88
C LYS A 311 3.06 1.60 -20.18
N ASP A 312 2.52 0.80 -19.24
CA ASP A 312 1.35 1.19 -18.45
C ASP A 312 1.63 2.39 -17.54
N VAL A 313 2.80 2.43 -16.89
CA VAL A 313 3.25 3.55 -16.04
C VAL A 313 3.58 4.80 -16.87
N GLN A 314 4.29 4.65 -17.98
CA GLN A 314 4.59 5.75 -18.94
C GLN A 314 3.31 6.40 -19.46
N SER A 315 2.31 5.59 -19.84
CA SER A 315 1.01 6.09 -20.29
C SER A 315 0.34 6.95 -19.23
N VAL A 316 0.44 6.58 -17.96
CA VAL A 316 -0.16 7.36 -16.86
C VAL A 316 0.62 8.65 -16.60
N PHE A 317 1.95 8.63 -16.63
CA PHE A 317 2.74 9.85 -16.54
C PHE A 317 2.43 10.83 -17.68
N LYS A 318 2.28 10.36 -18.92
CA LYS A 318 1.88 11.21 -20.06
C LYS A 318 0.46 11.78 -19.89
N ASN A 319 -0.48 11.01 -19.32
CA ASN A 319 -1.82 11.51 -19.02
C ASN A 319 -1.82 12.57 -17.90
N LEU A 320 -0.99 12.38 -16.87
CA LEU A 320 -0.90 13.29 -15.71
C LEU A 320 -0.10 14.56 -15.98
N LEU A 321 1.01 14.43 -16.71
CA LEU A 321 1.98 15.50 -16.96
C LEU A 321 1.85 16.17 -18.33
N GLY A 322 1.00 15.61 -19.21
CA GLY A 322 0.77 16.12 -20.56
C GLY A 322 1.95 15.86 -21.50
N SER A 323 2.21 16.81 -22.40
CA SER A 323 3.26 16.73 -23.43
C SER A 323 4.66 16.97 -22.86
N ILE A 324 5.18 15.98 -22.12
CA ILE A 324 6.54 15.96 -21.59
C ILE A 324 7.49 15.12 -22.46
N ASP A 325 8.78 15.46 -22.43
CA ASP A 325 9.83 14.76 -23.20
C ASP A 325 9.89 13.26 -22.89
N ASP A 326 10.04 12.44 -23.93
CA ASP A 326 10.04 10.98 -23.81
C ASP A 326 11.18 10.45 -22.93
N LYS A 327 12.35 11.12 -22.89
CA LYS A 327 13.45 10.69 -22.00
C LYS A 327 13.08 10.95 -20.55
N LEU A 328 12.45 12.08 -20.25
CA LEU A 328 11.94 12.39 -18.90
C LEU A 328 10.85 11.40 -18.46
N VAL A 329 9.91 11.04 -19.34
CA VAL A 329 8.88 10.01 -19.07
C VAL A 329 9.53 8.65 -18.76
N ASN A 330 10.52 8.27 -19.56
CA ASN A 330 11.24 7.00 -19.39
C ASN A 330 12.00 6.96 -18.06
N GLU A 331 12.69 8.04 -17.70
CA GLU A 331 13.41 8.14 -16.42
C GLU A 331 12.45 8.12 -15.23
N LEU A 332 11.36 8.91 -15.26
CA LEU A 332 10.32 8.90 -14.23
C LEU A 332 9.74 7.51 -14.01
N THR A 333 9.47 6.80 -15.10
CA THR A 333 8.98 5.41 -15.07
C THR A 333 10.00 4.51 -14.40
N HIS A 334 11.26 4.54 -14.86
CA HIS A 334 12.33 3.70 -14.34
C HIS A 334 12.54 3.93 -12.83
N GLN A 335 12.71 5.18 -12.41
CA GLN A 335 12.88 5.54 -11.00
C GLN A 335 11.70 5.11 -10.13
N THR A 336 10.47 5.26 -10.62
CA THR A 336 9.25 4.81 -9.91
C THR A 336 9.22 3.29 -9.73
N LEU A 337 9.63 2.52 -10.75
CA LEU A 337 9.70 1.06 -10.66
C LEU A 337 10.86 0.57 -9.78
N VAL A 338 12.00 1.25 -9.80
CA VAL A 338 13.13 1.00 -8.88
C VAL A 338 12.72 1.28 -7.43
N LEU A 339 11.98 2.36 -7.17
CA LEU A 339 11.47 2.68 -5.84
C LEU A 339 10.44 1.64 -5.37
N ALA A 340 9.50 1.23 -6.24
CA ALA A 340 8.57 0.15 -5.95
C ALA A 340 9.29 -1.18 -5.62
N ALA A 341 10.39 -1.50 -6.32
CA ALA A 341 11.23 -2.66 -6.02
C ALA A 341 11.96 -2.55 -4.67
N LYS A 342 12.52 -1.37 -4.34
CA LYS A 342 13.10 -1.09 -3.01
C LYS A 342 12.05 -1.24 -1.89
N TYR A 343 10.82 -0.76 -2.12
CA TYR A 343 9.70 -0.93 -1.19
C TYR A 343 9.28 -2.40 -1.04
N CYS A 344 9.27 -3.18 -2.14
CA CYS A 344 9.00 -4.63 -2.08
C CYS A 344 10.03 -5.34 -1.18
N LYS A 345 11.33 -5.12 -1.39
CA LYS A 345 12.40 -5.64 -0.52
C LYS A 345 12.18 -5.31 0.95
N GLN A 346 11.93 -4.04 1.27
CA GLN A 346 11.80 -3.56 2.65
C GLN A 346 10.49 -3.97 3.34
N THR A 347 9.49 -4.43 2.58
CA THR A 347 8.27 -5.06 3.09
C THR A 347 8.25 -6.58 2.92
N GLY A 348 9.38 -7.18 2.51
CA GLY A 348 9.51 -8.63 2.33
C GLY A 348 8.74 -9.22 1.16
N ALA A 349 8.14 -8.40 0.30
CA ALA A 349 7.53 -8.85 -0.94
C ALA A 349 8.60 -9.26 -1.98
N PRO A 350 8.30 -10.21 -2.87
CA PRO A 350 9.19 -10.55 -3.97
C PRO A 350 9.39 -9.40 -4.96
N VAL A 351 10.46 -9.47 -5.73
CA VAL A 351 10.68 -8.67 -6.95
C VAL A 351 10.91 -9.68 -8.08
N VAL A 352 9.92 -9.92 -8.94
CA VAL A 352 10.00 -10.97 -9.97
C VAL A 352 10.59 -10.47 -11.29
N VAL A 353 10.64 -9.15 -11.48
CA VAL A 353 11.38 -8.51 -12.57
C VAL A 353 12.88 -8.58 -12.27
N ARG A 354 13.65 -9.27 -13.13
CA ARG A 354 15.05 -9.61 -12.88
C ARG A 354 15.98 -8.39 -12.91
N GLU A 355 15.68 -7.44 -13.79
CA GLU A 355 16.42 -6.20 -13.98
C GLU A 355 16.42 -5.39 -12.66
N LEU A 356 15.24 -5.20 -12.08
CA LEU A 356 15.02 -4.44 -10.84
C LEU A 356 15.55 -5.17 -9.59
N GLN A 357 15.80 -6.49 -9.62
CA GLN A 357 16.42 -7.21 -8.49
C GLN A 357 17.82 -6.67 -8.18
N ALA A 358 18.61 -6.36 -9.21
CA ALA A 358 19.97 -5.85 -9.02
C ALA A 358 19.98 -4.45 -8.39
N GLU A 359 19.09 -3.57 -8.86
CA GLU A 359 19.04 -2.15 -8.46
C GLU A 359 18.36 -1.91 -7.10
N SER A 360 17.45 -2.80 -6.70
CA SER A 360 16.82 -2.78 -5.37
C SER A 360 17.55 -3.65 -4.35
N GLU A 361 18.36 -4.60 -4.80
CA GLU A 361 18.80 -5.80 -4.07
C GLU A 361 17.60 -6.67 -3.57
N GLY A 362 16.48 -6.63 -4.31
CA GLY A 362 15.31 -7.47 -4.07
C GLY A 362 15.52 -8.91 -4.54
N THR A 363 14.68 -9.83 -4.06
CA THR A 363 14.78 -11.26 -4.39
C THR A 363 13.49 -11.79 -5.02
N TYR A 364 13.61 -12.78 -5.91
CA TYR A 364 12.45 -13.43 -6.54
C TYR A 364 11.48 -14.08 -5.54
N SER A 365 11.98 -14.55 -4.39
CA SER A 365 11.18 -15.19 -3.33
C SER A 365 10.61 -14.21 -2.30
N GLY A 366 11.05 -12.96 -2.30
CA GLY A 366 10.85 -12.04 -1.18
C GLY A 366 11.50 -12.53 0.11
N ASN A 367 11.04 -11.99 1.24
CA ASN A 367 11.46 -12.38 2.58
C ASN A 367 10.29 -12.36 3.58
N LYS A 368 9.75 -13.55 3.88
CA LYS A 368 8.65 -13.76 4.82
C LYS A 368 8.93 -13.22 6.24
N TYR A 369 10.19 -13.11 6.67
CA TYR A 369 10.51 -12.45 7.95
C TYR A 369 10.14 -10.97 7.92
N VAL A 370 10.62 -10.27 6.89
CA VAL A 370 10.44 -8.84 6.73
C VAL A 370 8.97 -8.51 6.51
N MET A 371 8.23 -9.36 5.79
CA MET A 371 6.78 -9.24 5.62
C MET A 371 6.02 -9.29 6.97
N VAL A 372 6.31 -10.27 7.82
CA VAL A 372 5.68 -10.35 9.16
C VAL A 372 6.10 -9.19 10.07
N LYS A 373 7.35 -8.71 9.97
CA LYS A 373 7.78 -7.48 10.66
C LYS A 373 6.97 -6.27 10.17
N ALA A 374 6.80 -6.12 8.86
CA ALA A 374 6.20 -4.94 8.24
C ALA A 374 4.71 -4.78 8.57
N VAL A 375 3.95 -5.88 8.55
CA VAL A 375 2.53 -5.87 8.91
C VAL A 375 2.32 -5.63 10.42
N ALA A 376 3.22 -6.14 11.26
CA ALA A 376 3.07 -6.09 12.71
C ALA A 376 3.70 -4.85 13.38
N ASP A 377 4.17 -3.88 12.59
CA ASP A 377 4.52 -2.52 12.99
C ASP A 377 4.33 -1.59 11.79
N VAL A 378 3.06 -1.23 11.53
CA VAL A 378 2.67 -0.38 10.40
C VAL A 378 3.39 0.97 10.46
N LYS A 379 3.51 1.55 11.67
CA LYS A 379 4.21 2.82 11.91
C LYS A 379 5.67 2.75 11.49
N GLN A 380 6.43 1.79 12.02
CA GLN A 380 7.85 1.69 11.71
C GLN A 380 8.07 1.40 10.22
N THR A 381 7.16 0.64 9.59
CA THR A 381 7.23 0.37 8.15
C THR A 381 7.01 1.64 7.32
N PHE A 382 6.04 2.49 7.66
CA PHE A 382 5.89 3.80 7.01
C PHE A 382 7.18 4.64 7.13
N ILE A 383 7.79 4.68 8.32
CA ILE A 383 9.06 5.39 8.56
C ILE A 383 10.21 4.77 7.75
N ASP A 384 10.38 3.45 7.78
CA ASP A 384 11.43 2.71 7.08
C ASP A 384 11.33 2.97 5.55
N LEU A 385 10.13 2.99 4.97
CA LEU A 385 9.92 3.32 3.55
C LEU A 385 10.10 4.81 3.23
N GLY A 386 9.70 5.70 4.15
CA GLY A 386 9.85 7.16 3.97
C GLY A 386 11.30 7.64 3.98
N ASN A 387 12.22 6.84 4.52
CA ASN A 387 13.66 7.09 4.48
C ASN A 387 14.35 6.64 3.17
N ILE A 388 13.59 6.06 2.21
CA ILE A 388 14.11 5.62 0.92
C ILE A 388 13.74 6.66 -0.12
N ASP A 389 14.73 7.45 -0.52
CA ASP A 389 14.54 8.60 -1.41
C ASP A 389 14.66 8.23 -2.91
N TYR A 390 14.14 9.10 -3.76
CA TYR A 390 14.39 9.11 -5.20
C TYR A 390 15.84 9.50 -5.51
N ASP A 391 16.38 9.04 -6.64
CA ASP A 391 17.64 9.58 -7.17
C ASP A 391 17.39 10.90 -7.91
N TRP A 392 17.22 11.98 -7.12
CA TRP A 392 17.02 13.34 -7.62
C TRP A 392 18.17 13.84 -8.51
N CYS A 393 19.38 13.32 -8.30
CA CYS A 393 20.55 13.68 -9.10
C CYS A 393 20.42 13.16 -10.54
N VAL A 394 19.94 11.92 -10.72
CA VAL A 394 19.70 11.35 -12.04
C VAL A 394 18.59 12.13 -12.78
N LEU A 395 17.44 12.36 -12.15
CA LEU A 395 16.33 13.14 -12.73
C LEU A 395 16.78 14.54 -13.20
N SER A 396 17.54 15.25 -12.36
CA SER A 396 18.08 16.57 -12.69
C SER A 396 19.06 16.54 -13.87
N SER A 397 19.83 15.45 -14.02
CA SER A 397 20.85 15.30 -15.07
C SER A 397 20.26 15.04 -16.46
N VAL A 398 19.08 14.43 -16.55
CA VAL A 398 18.39 14.15 -17.83
C VAL A 398 17.89 15.46 -18.45
N ASN A 399 17.28 16.34 -17.64
CA ASN A 399 16.79 17.64 -18.12
C ASN A 399 17.90 18.55 -18.68
N ASN A 400 19.02 18.68 -17.95
CA ASN A 400 20.15 19.53 -18.37
C ASN A 400 20.71 19.11 -19.74
N LYS A 401 20.65 17.82 -20.08
CA LYS A 401 21.02 17.35 -21.42
C LYS A 401 20.00 17.76 -22.48
N THR A 402 18.69 17.62 -22.21
CA THR A 402 17.64 18.00 -23.17
C THR A 402 17.70 19.49 -23.50
N GLN A 403 17.80 20.38 -22.50
CA GLN A 403 17.93 21.82 -22.72
C GLN A 403 19.22 22.19 -23.49
N SER A 404 20.35 21.51 -23.22
CA SER A 404 21.61 21.79 -23.91
C SER A 404 21.54 21.54 -25.43
N PHE A 405 20.78 20.54 -25.87
CA PHE A 405 20.58 20.26 -27.30
C PHE A 405 19.76 21.35 -27.99
N GLU A 406 18.66 21.81 -27.39
CA GLU A 406 17.82 22.87 -27.97
C GLU A 406 18.57 24.22 -28.06
N THR A 407 19.48 24.51 -27.13
CA THR A 407 20.35 25.70 -27.24
C THR A 407 21.43 25.58 -28.32
N SER A 408 21.82 24.36 -28.72
CA SER A 408 22.88 24.16 -29.72
C SER A 408 22.42 24.36 -31.17
N ASP A 409 21.13 24.14 -31.47
CA ASP A 409 20.53 24.35 -32.80
C ASP A 409 20.18 25.83 -33.09
N GLN A 410 20.41 26.75 -32.15
CA GLN A 410 20.32 28.20 -32.38
C GLN A 410 21.68 28.89 -32.63
N THR A 411 22.75 28.12 -32.83
CA THR A 411 24.06 28.68 -33.21
C THR A 411 24.09 29.07 -34.70
N VAL A 412 23.56 30.27 -34.96
CA VAL A 412 23.62 31.09 -36.19
C VAL A 412 24.63 30.64 -37.26
N ASN A 413 24.14 30.46 -38.49
CA ASN A 413 24.94 30.43 -39.72
C ASN A 413 25.72 31.75 -39.91
N ALA A 414 26.94 31.82 -39.38
CA ALA A 414 27.90 32.87 -39.69
C ALA A 414 28.76 32.45 -40.90
N VAL A 415 28.29 32.78 -42.11
CA VAL A 415 29.07 32.62 -43.34
C VAL A 415 30.26 33.58 -43.31
N CYS A 416 31.49 33.06 -43.30
CA CYS A 416 32.66 33.80 -43.77
C CYS A 416 33.74 32.87 -44.31
N SER A 417 34.13 33.11 -45.55
CA SER A 417 35.16 32.40 -46.30
C SER A 417 36.54 33.00 -46.06
N SER A 418 37.58 32.17 -45.85
CA SER A 418 38.78 32.09 -46.74
C SER A 418 40.02 31.41 -46.13
N SER A 419 40.72 30.65 -47.01
CA SER A 419 42.19 30.45 -47.11
C SER A 419 43.06 29.80 -46.01
N SER A 420 43.84 28.82 -46.51
CA SER A 420 45.29 28.58 -46.33
C SER A 420 45.87 27.86 -45.10
N GLU A 421 46.43 26.68 -45.42
CA GLU A 421 47.78 26.18 -45.11
C GLU A 421 48.15 25.44 -43.80
N ASN A 422 48.65 24.21 -44.01
CA ASN A 422 49.85 23.58 -43.44
C ASN A 422 50.09 23.62 -41.90
N ASN A 423 50.05 22.46 -41.23
CA ASN A 423 51.28 21.65 -41.12
C ASN A 423 51.14 20.25 -40.49
N GLN A 424 52.21 19.49 -40.73
CA GLN A 424 52.48 18.06 -40.53
C GLN A 424 52.59 17.53 -39.08
N SER A 425 52.50 16.19 -38.98
CA SER A 425 53.24 15.31 -38.03
C SER A 425 52.82 15.31 -36.53
N SER A 426 52.98 14.22 -35.76
CA SER A 426 53.61 12.92 -36.03
C SER A 426 52.99 11.75 -35.25
N THR A 427 53.21 10.54 -35.76
CA THR A 427 52.93 9.22 -35.19
C THR A 427 53.61 8.94 -33.84
N ARG A 428 52.93 8.19 -32.94
CA ARG A 428 53.42 6.87 -32.49
C ARG A 428 52.39 5.98 -31.79
N VAL A 429 52.74 4.70 -31.67
CA VAL A 429 51.85 3.54 -31.53
C VAL A 429 52.45 2.57 -30.49
N VAL A 430 51.73 2.31 -29.38
CA VAL A 430 51.43 0.96 -28.77
C VAL A 430 52.67 0.11 -28.30
N PRO A 431 52.60 -1.06 -27.58
CA PRO A 431 51.62 -1.67 -26.66
C PRO A 431 52.19 -2.02 -25.24
N ASN A 432 51.38 -2.82 -24.50
CA ASN A 432 51.74 -3.93 -23.59
C ASN A 432 51.99 -3.62 -22.10
N ALA A 433 51.77 -4.54 -21.15
CA ALA A 433 50.92 -5.75 -20.97
C ALA A 433 51.43 -6.48 -19.71
N GLY A 434 50.57 -7.12 -18.91
CA GLY A 434 50.98 -7.87 -17.71
C GLY A 434 49.95 -7.75 -16.57
N VAL A 435 48.93 -8.62 -16.42
CA VAL A 435 48.95 -10.05 -16.00
C VAL A 435 49.06 -10.24 -14.48
N ARG A 436 47.92 -10.61 -13.84
CA ARG A 436 47.67 -11.71 -12.85
C ARG A 436 48.61 -11.84 -11.61
N ASN A 437 48.21 -12.33 -10.42
CA ASN A 437 46.98 -12.96 -9.88
C ASN A 437 47.14 -13.13 -8.33
N PHE A 438 46.11 -13.64 -7.64
CA PHE A 438 46.15 -14.35 -6.32
C PHE A 438 46.48 -13.50 -5.05
N SER A 439 46.01 -13.82 -3.83
CA SER A 439 45.07 -14.87 -3.36
C SER A 439 44.34 -14.46 -2.06
N GLU A 440 43.24 -15.17 -1.79
CA GLU A 440 42.60 -15.51 -0.50
C GLU A 440 43.47 -15.31 0.78
N THR A 441 42.93 -14.83 1.91
CA THR A 441 42.23 -15.71 2.89
C THR A 441 41.49 -14.96 4.03
N THR A 442 40.65 -15.74 4.72
CA THR A 442 39.70 -15.40 5.82
C THR A 442 40.31 -14.97 7.17
N GLY A 443 39.55 -14.25 8.00
CA GLY A 443 39.88 -14.10 9.43
C GLY A 443 38.82 -13.42 10.32
N PHE A 444 38.07 -14.22 11.07
CA PHE A 444 37.43 -13.81 12.34
C PHE A 444 38.44 -13.99 13.50
N PHE A 445 38.35 -13.36 14.68
CA PHE A 445 37.28 -12.60 15.34
C PHE A 445 37.90 -11.62 16.37
N SER A 446 37.14 -10.62 16.85
CA SER A 446 36.88 -10.32 18.29
C SER A 446 36.99 -8.86 18.76
N LYS A 447 36.16 -8.55 19.77
CA LYS A 447 36.27 -7.48 20.80
C LYS A 447 36.23 -6.01 20.37
N ASN A 448 35.01 -5.45 20.41
CA ASN A 448 34.78 -4.02 20.62
C ASN A 448 34.79 -3.67 22.12
N THR A 449 35.72 -2.80 22.53
CA THR A 449 35.54 -1.78 23.58
C THR A 449 36.71 -0.81 23.50
N TYR A 450 36.47 0.44 23.11
CA TYR A 450 36.56 1.61 24.00
C TYR A 450 36.13 2.88 23.27
N LEU A 451 35.56 3.82 24.03
CA LEU A 451 35.26 5.18 23.61
C LEU A 451 36.55 6.00 23.49
N THR A 452 36.71 6.75 22.40
CA THR A 452 37.49 8.00 22.40
C THR A 452 36.90 9.00 21.41
N GLU A 453 36.72 10.23 21.86
CA GLU A 453 36.37 11.40 21.05
C GLU A 453 37.57 11.82 20.20
N VAL A 454 37.40 12.06 18.89
CA VAL A 454 38.35 12.89 18.11
C VAL A 454 37.61 13.70 17.04
N SER A 455 37.84 15.02 17.10
CA SER A 455 37.61 16.12 16.13
C SER A 455 36.78 15.91 14.86
N VAL A 456 35.88 16.88 14.65
CA VAL A 456 35.40 17.32 13.33
C VAL A 456 36.57 17.61 12.39
N SER A 457 36.52 17.04 11.18
CA SER A 457 37.25 17.53 10.01
C SER A 457 36.26 17.74 8.86
N GLU A 458 36.44 18.84 8.12
CA GLU A 458 35.48 19.29 7.11
C GLU A 458 35.53 18.40 5.86
N PHE A 459 34.39 17.81 5.48
CA PHE A 459 34.19 17.26 4.14
C PHE A 459 33.13 18.07 3.40
N ASN A 460 33.56 18.79 2.36
CA ASN A 460 32.70 19.56 1.47
C ASN A 460 32.02 18.62 0.46
N GLU A 461 30.87 18.05 0.82
CA GLU A 461 29.93 17.49 -0.15
C GLU A 461 28.69 18.37 -0.26
N LYS A 462 28.45 18.92 -1.47
CA LYS A 462 27.27 19.72 -1.79
C LYS A 462 26.03 18.83 -1.86
N HIS A 463 25.38 18.60 -0.72
CA HIS A 463 24.03 18.05 -0.69
C HIS A 463 23.01 19.09 -1.18
N CYS A 464 22.41 18.85 -2.35
CA CYS A 464 21.15 19.47 -2.73
C CYS A 464 20.01 18.87 -1.89
N ARG A 465 19.87 19.31 -0.63
CA ARG A 465 18.62 19.14 0.10
C ARG A 465 17.65 20.24 -0.32
N ALA A 466 16.62 19.87 -1.07
CA ALA A 466 15.42 20.68 -1.16
C ALA A 466 14.90 20.92 0.26
N LYS A 467 14.74 22.18 0.66
CA LYS A 467 14.14 22.50 1.96
C LYS A 467 12.64 22.30 1.85
N HIS A 468 12.05 21.63 2.83
CA HIS A 468 10.60 21.53 2.97
C HIS A 468 9.96 22.93 2.97
N LEU A 469 8.95 23.08 2.11
CA LEU A 469 7.84 24.01 2.23
C LEU A 469 6.60 23.18 2.58
#